data_AF-A0A967BG14-F1
#
_entry.id   AF-A0A967BG14-F1
#
_cell.length_a   1.000
_cell.length_b   1.000
_cell.length_c   1.000
_cell.angle_alpha   90.00
_cell.angle_beta   90.00
_cell.angle_gamma   90.00
#
_symmetry.space_group_name_H-M   'P 1'
#
loop_
_entity.id
_entity.type
_entity.pdbx_description
1 polymer ?
#
loop_
_entity_poly.entity_id
_entity_poly.type
_entity_poly.pdbx_seq_one_letter_code
_entity_poly.pdbx_strand_id
1 'polypeptide(L)'
;MTGDGRTFLFLQGPHGPFFYRLARMLTRAGATVWRVGFNAGDQAFWPDRRSYIAYLDTPENWPETFDTLLSDKGVTDLVLYGDTRPIHAQAVAAARAAGLRIHVFEEGYLRPYWVTYERGGTNGHSRLMDMSVAQMRSALENSDMDSALHPASWGDMRHHMRTAVQN
;
A
#
# COMPACT_ATOMS: atom_id res chain seq x y z
N MET A 1 5.22 -14.28 -14.03
CA MET A 1 3.85 -14.11 -13.48
C MET A 1 3.14 -13.09 -14.34
N THR A 2 2.15 -13.49 -15.12
CA THR A 2 1.25 -12.54 -15.80
C THR A 2 0.24 -12.03 -14.78
N GLY A 3 -0.13 -10.76 -14.88
CA GLY A 3 -1.15 -10.10 -14.06
C GLY A 3 -2.57 -10.32 -14.56
N ASP A 4 -2.75 -11.21 -15.53
CA ASP A 4 -4.03 -11.46 -16.20
C ASP A 4 -5.10 -11.92 -15.19
N GLY A 5 -6.28 -11.31 -15.28
CA GLY A 5 -7.40 -11.60 -14.39
C GLY A 5 -7.25 -11.07 -12.95
N ARG A 6 -6.31 -10.14 -12.71
CA ARG A 6 -6.10 -9.51 -11.41
C ARG A 6 -6.54 -8.06 -11.44
N THR A 7 -7.27 -7.65 -10.41
CA THR A 7 -7.69 -6.26 -10.22
C THR A 7 -7.16 -5.76 -8.88
N PHE A 8 -6.30 -4.74 -8.94
CA PHE A 8 -5.70 -4.12 -7.77
C PHE A 8 -6.44 -2.83 -7.43
N LEU A 9 -6.84 -2.68 -6.17
CA LEU A 9 -7.39 -1.45 -5.62
C LEU A 9 -6.36 -0.80 -4.69
N PHE A 10 -5.90 0.39 -5.04
CA PHE A 10 -4.95 1.17 -4.28
C PHE A 10 -5.70 2.17 -3.38
N LEU A 11 -5.54 2.05 -2.07
CA LEU A 11 -5.91 3.07 -1.08
C LEU A 11 -4.74 4.01 -0.80
N GLN A 12 -4.95 5.02 0.05
CA GLN A 12 -3.98 6.09 0.31
C GLN A 12 -2.53 5.54 0.46
N GLY A 13 -1.61 6.21 -0.22
CA GLY A 13 -0.24 5.75 -0.45
C GLY A 13 0.79 6.73 0.09
N PRO A 14 2.09 6.40 0.07
CA PRO A 14 3.13 7.37 0.38
C PRO A 14 3.07 8.52 -0.62
N HIS A 15 3.44 9.72 -0.17
CA HIS A 15 3.55 10.86 -1.07
C HIS A 15 4.60 10.60 -2.16
N GLY A 16 4.28 11.00 -3.40
CA GLY A 16 5.19 10.88 -4.53
C GLY A 16 4.78 9.82 -5.57
N PRO A 17 5.62 9.58 -6.59
CA PRO A 17 5.24 8.86 -7.79
C PRO A 17 5.26 7.33 -7.63
N PHE A 18 5.62 6.79 -6.46
CA PHE A 18 5.89 5.37 -6.28
C PHE A 18 4.67 4.50 -6.62
N PHE A 19 3.52 4.75 -6.02
CA PHE A 19 2.30 3.98 -6.28
C PHE A 19 1.85 4.07 -7.74
N TYR A 20 1.97 5.24 -8.37
CA TYR A 20 1.66 5.38 -9.80
C TYR A 20 2.64 4.58 -10.68
N ARG A 21 3.93 4.54 -10.34
CA ARG A 21 4.92 3.70 -11.06
C ARG A 21 4.62 2.21 -10.89
N LEU A 22 4.28 1.79 -9.67
CA LEU A 22 3.87 0.40 -9.40
C LEU A 22 2.62 0.02 -10.20
N ALA A 23 1.60 0.88 -10.19
CA ALA A 23 0.39 0.70 -10.97
C ALA A 23 0.68 0.52 -12.46
N ARG A 24 1.55 1.36 -13.04
CA ARG A 24 1.96 1.22 -14.45
C ARG A 24 2.65 -0.11 -14.74
N MET A 25 3.44 -0.63 -13.81
CA MET A 25 4.09 -1.94 -13.98
C MET A 25 3.06 -3.07 -13.91
N LEU A 26 2.10 -3.00 -12.99
CA LEU A 26 1.00 -3.97 -12.89
C LEU A 26 0.13 -3.96 -14.15
N THR A 27 -0.23 -2.77 -14.65
CA THR A 27 -1.00 -2.64 -15.90
C THR A 27 -0.25 -3.20 -17.11
N ARG A 28 1.07 -2.96 -17.21
CA ARG A 28 1.91 -3.57 -18.26
C ARG A 28 1.99 -5.09 -18.15
N ALA A 29 1.79 -5.65 -16.97
CA ALA A 29 1.75 -7.08 -16.75
C ALA A 29 0.36 -7.70 -17.04
N GLY A 30 -0.65 -6.92 -17.43
CA GLY A 30 -2.00 -7.40 -17.76
C GLY A 30 -3.04 -7.22 -16.64
N ALA A 31 -2.66 -6.60 -15.52
CA ALA A 31 -3.59 -6.36 -14.41
C ALA A 31 -4.41 -5.07 -14.59
N THR A 32 -5.61 -5.06 -14.04
CA THR A 32 -6.41 -3.84 -13.89
C THR A 32 -6.04 -3.15 -12.59
N VAL A 33 -5.93 -1.81 -12.61
CA VAL A 33 -5.59 -1.03 -11.41
C VAL A 33 -6.60 0.10 -11.23
N TRP A 34 -7.05 0.27 -9.99
CA TRP A 34 -7.89 1.37 -9.53
C TRP A 34 -7.22 2.07 -8.35
N ARG A 35 -7.43 3.37 -8.22
CA ARG A 35 -6.96 4.21 -7.12
C ARG A 35 -8.14 4.90 -6.48
N VAL A 36 -8.35 4.67 -5.18
CA VAL A 36 -9.21 5.52 -4.36
C VAL A 36 -8.36 6.63 -3.77
N GLY A 37 -8.78 7.88 -3.96
CA GLY A 37 -8.14 9.03 -3.34
C GLY A 37 -9.09 9.75 -2.39
N PHE A 38 -8.54 10.16 -1.25
CA PHE A 38 -9.28 10.77 -0.13
C PHE A 38 -9.00 12.28 -0.01
N ASN A 39 -8.05 12.80 -0.79
CA ASN A 39 -7.65 14.20 -0.79
C ASN A 39 -7.06 14.61 -2.15
N ALA A 40 -6.88 15.92 -2.36
CA ALA A 40 -6.31 16.46 -3.60
C ALA A 40 -4.86 16.03 -3.84
N GLY A 41 -4.10 15.72 -2.79
CA GLY A 41 -2.73 15.21 -2.89
C GLY A 41 -2.68 13.84 -3.57
N ASP A 42 -3.62 12.94 -3.24
CA ASP A 42 -3.77 11.65 -3.92
C ASP A 42 -4.02 11.81 -5.41
N GLN A 43 -4.84 12.81 -5.79
CA GLN A 43 -5.13 13.11 -7.19
C GLN A 43 -3.91 13.66 -7.92
N ALA A 44 -3.14 14.55 -7.29
CA ALA A 44 -1.95 15.16 -7.90
C ALA A 44 -0.88 14.12 -8.28
N PHE A 45 -0.75 13.03 -7.50
CA PHE A 45 0.19 11.95 -7.78
C PHE A 45 -0.39 10.82 -8.65
N TRP A 46 -1.64 10.93 -9.09
CA TRP A 46 -2.31 9.95 -9.94
C TRP A 46 -2.91 10.60 -11.20
N PRO A 47 -2.12 10.80 -12.27
CA PRO A 47 -2.56 11.55 -13.44
C PRO A 47 -3.62 10.82 -14.29
N ASP A 48 -3.73 9.49 -14.17
CA ASP A 48 -4.71 8.72 -14.93
C ASP A 48 -6.11 8.80 -14.29
N ARG A 49 -6.94 9.69 -14.82
CA ARG A 49 -8.32 9.89 -14.34
C ARG A 49 -9.25 8.71 -14.60
N ARG A 50 -8.93 7.81 -15.53
CA ARG A 50 -9.81 6.66 -15.85
C ARG A 50 -9.74 5.58 -14.78
N SER A 51 -8.61 5.48 -14.08
CA SER A 51 -8.38 4.55 -12.98
C SER A 51 -8.51 5.20 -11.60
N TYR A 52 -8.87 6.48 -11.53
CA TYR A 52 -8.99 7.24 -10.28
C TYR A 52 -10.44 7.38 -9.83
N ILE A 53 -10.68 7.10 -8.56
CA ILE A 53 -11.98 7.17 -7.88
C ILE A 53 -11.81 8.17 -6.73
N ALA A 54 -12.44 9.34 -6.86
CA ALA A 54 -12.44 10.32 -5.79
C ALA A 54 -13.49 9.91 -4.75
N TYR A 55 -13.03 9.63 -3.53
CA TYR A 55 -13.94 9.44 -2.41
C TYR A 55 -14.26 10.80 -1.79
N LEU A 56 -15.52 11.21 -1.88
CA LEU A 56 -16.00 12.55 -1.47
C LEU A 56 -17.02 12.50 -0.34
N ASP A 57 -17.30 11.31 0.18
CA ASP A 57 -18.29 11.09 1.24
C ASP A 57 -17.62 11.09 2.63
N THR A 58 -18.43 10.96 3.68
CA THR A 58 -17.94 10.96 5.06
C THR A 58 -17.34 9.59 5.44
N PRO A 59 -16.32 9.54 6.32
CA PRO A 59 -15.68 8.27 6.71
C PRO A 59 -16.63 7.19 7.22
N GLU A 60 -17.81 7.56 7.75
CA GLU A 60 -18.84 6.64 8.22
C GLU A 60 -19.45 5.80 7.08
N ASN A 61 -19.53 6.35 5.87
CA ASN A 61 -20.06 5.68 4.67
C ASN A 61 -18.99 4.87 3.93
N TRP A 62 -17.74 4.90 4.41
CA TRP A 62 -16.62 4.24 3.75
C TRP A 62 -16.79 2.72 3.65
N PRO A 63 -17.25 1.99 4.69
CA PRO A 63 -17.41 0.53 4.60
C PRO A 63 -18.36 0.10 3.48
N GLU A 64 -19.53 0.75 3.36
CA GLU A 64 -20.51 0.45 2.31
C GLU A 64 -19.97 0.80 0.91
N THR A 65 -19.30 1.94 0.79
CA THR A 65 -18.65 2.34 -0.46
C THR A 65 -17.56 1.35 -0.86
N PHE A 66 -16.75 0.90 0.10
CA PHE A 66 -15.67 -0.05 -0.15
C PHE A 66 -16.21 -1.39 -0.63
N ASP A 67 -17.25 -1.94 0.01
CA ASP A 67 -17.88 -3.19 -0.40
C ASP A 67 -18.45 -3.09 -1.83
N THR A 68 -19.09 -1.97 -2.15
CA THR A 68 -19.56 -1.68 -3.52
C THR A 68 -18.41 -1.64 -4.52
N LEU A 69 -17.26 -1.04 -4.16
CA LEU A 69 -16.08 -1.01 -5.01
C LEU A 69 -15.50 -2.41 -5.23
N LEU A 70 -15.51 -3.27 -4.21
CA LEU A 70 -15.02 -4.64 -4.33
C LEU A 70 -15.86 -5.44 -5.34
N SER A 71 -17.19 -5.35 -5.25
CA SER A 71 -18.10 -6.04 -6.17
C SER A 71 -18.05 -5.46 -7.58
N ASP A 72 -18.15 -4.14 -7.72
CA ASP A 72 -18.27 -3.48 -9.02
C ASP A 72 -17.01 -3.60 -9.88
N LYS A 73 -15.84 -3.62 -9.24
CA LYS A 73 -14.55 -3.70 -9.93
C LYS A 73 -13.97 -5.10 -9.96
N GLY A 74 -14.57 -6.06 -9.27
CA GLY A 74 -14.05 -7.42 -9.13
C GLY A 74 -12.64 -7.41 -8.55
N VAL A 75 -12.45 -6.68 -7.45
CA VAL A 75 -11.13 -6.46 -6.83
C VAL A 75 -10.60 -7.79 -6.28
N THR A 76 -9.36 -8.09 -6.61
CA THR A 76 -8.68 -9.31 -6.13
C THR A 76 -7.54 -9.01 -5.15
N ASP A 77 -7.02 -7.78 -5.18
CA ASP A 77 -5.88 -7.35 -4.38
C ASP A 77 -6.11 -5.93 -3.85
N LEU A 78 -5.94 -5.77 -2.54
CA LEU A 78 -5.94 -4.48 -1.86
C LEU A 78 -4.51 -4.02 -1.62
N VAL A 79 -4.17 -2.80 -2.04
CA VAL A 79 -2.86 -2.18 -1.84
C VAL A 79 -3.03 -0.91 -1.01
N LEU A 80 -2.28 -0.77 0.08
CA LEU A 80 -2.36 0.38 0.97
C LEU A 80 -1.02 0.71 1.63
N TYR A 81 -0.88 1.95 2.10
CA TYR A 81 0.26 2.41 2.89
C TYR A 81 -0.16 2.75 4.31
N GLY A 82 0.42 2.05 5.29
CA GLY A 82 0.00 2.12 6.69
C GLY A 82 -1.34 1.41 6.93
N ASP A 83 -1.43 0.45 7.85
CA ASP A 83 -2.70 -0.25 8.15
C ASP A 83 -3.47 0.34 9.35
N THR A 84 -2.85 1.23 10.11
CA THR A 84 -3.37 1.75 11.39
C THR A 84 -4.45 2.82 11.27
N ARG A 85 -4.60 3.46 10.10
CA ARG A 85 -5.61 4.50 9.88
C ARG A 85 -7.01 3.88 9.89
N PRO A 86 -8.04 4.51 10.49
CA PRO A 86 -9.39 3.93 10.57
C PRO A 86 -9.95 3.44 9.22
N ILE A 87 -9.82 4.24 8.17
CA ILE A 87 -10.26 3.91 6.80
C ILE A 87 -9.52 2.68 6.25
N HIS A 88 -8.22 2.56 6.54
CA HIS A 88 -7.40 1.42 6.09
C HIS A 88 -7.70 0.16 6.91
N ALA A 89 -7.83 0.28 8.23
CA ALA A 89 -8.19 -0.82 9.11
C ALA A 89 -9.55 -1.44 8.71
N GLN A 90 -10.55 -0.59 8.44
CA GLN A 90 -11.87 -1.02 7.95
C GLN A 90 -11.75 -1.74 6.60
N ALA A 91 -11.02 -1.17 5.64
CA ALA A 91 -10.81 -1.79 4.34
C ALA A 91 -10.05 -3.12 4.41
N VAL A 92 -9.06 -3.23 5.31
CA VAL A 92 -8.33 -4.47 5.58
C VAL A 92 -9.25 -5.53 6.15
N ALA A 93 -10.11 -5.18 7.12
CA ALA A 93 -11.08 -6.12 7.70
C ALA A 93 -12.05 -6.65 6.64
N ALA A 94 -12.65 -5.76 5.84
CA ALA A 94 -13.55 -6.12 4.75
C ALA A 94 -12.84 -6.98 3.68
N ALA A 95 -11.63 -6.60 3.27
CA ALA A 95 -10.83 -7.36 2.30
C ALA A 95 -10.48 -8.77 2.81
N ARG A 96 -10.19 -8.95 4.11
CA ARG A 96 -9.98 -10.28 4.70
C ARG A 96 -11.25 -11.12 4.68
N ALA A 97 -12.39 -10.53 5.06
CA ALA A 97 -13.68 -11.22 5.04
C ALA A 97 -14.06 -11.68 3.62
N ALA A 98 -13.70 -10.88 2.61
CA ALA A 98 -13.91 -11.19 1.20
C ALA A 98 -12.81 -12.06 0.56
N GLY A 99 -11.78 -12.47 1.32
CA GLY A 99 -10.70 -13.35 0.84
C GLY A 99 -9.72 -12.70 -0.14
N LEU A 100 -9.63 -11.36 -0.14
CA LEU A 100 -8.71 -10.63 -1.00
C LEU A 100 -7.26 -10.75 -0.52
N ARG A 101 -6.32 -10.59 -1.45
CA ARG A 101 -4.90 -10.50 -1.14
C ARG A 101 -4.58 -9.08 -0.69
N ILE A 102 -3.99 -8.92 0.49
CA ILE A 102 -3.72 -7.61 1.08
C ILE A 102 -2.22 -7.33 1.04
N HIS A 103 -1.87 -6.18 0.47
CA HIS A 103 -0.53 -5.67 0.24
C HIS A 103 -0.35 -4.39 1.05
N VAL A 104 0.36 -4.48 2.18
CA VAL A 104 0.61 -3.33 3.05
C VAL A 104 2.04 -2.85 2.86
N PHE A 105 2.18 -1.55 2.62
CA PHE A 105 3.43 -0.82 2.49
C PHE A 105 3.63 0.06 3.73
N GLU A 106 4.85 0.18 4.26
CA GLU A 106 5.16 1.02 5.43
C GLU A 106 6.46 1.80 5.23
N GLU A 107 6.62 2.91 5.96
CA GLU A 107 7.89 3.63 6.05
C GLU A 107 8.87 2.83 6.91
N GLY A 108 10.06 2.54 6.38
CA GLY A 108 11.13 1.95 7.16
C GLY A 108 11.65 2.91 8.25
N TYR A 109 11.14 2.80 9.48
CA TYR A 109 11.47 3.68 10.62
C TYR A 109 12.97 3.75 10.96
N LEU A 110 13.77 2.74 10.58
CA LEU A 110 15.22 2.68 10.85
C LEU A 110 16.11 2.79 9.60
N ARG A 111 15.51 2.92 8.41
CA ARG A 111 16.24 3.11 7.15
C ARG A 111 15.40 3.97 6.23
N PRO A 112 15.71 5.28 6.11
CA PRO A 112 15.31 6.01 4.92
C PRO A 112 15.70 5.14 3.71
N TYR A 113 14.90 5.14 2.65
CA TYR A 113 15.10 4.34 1.42
C TYR A 113 14.56 2.89 1.40
N TRP A 114 13.93 2.38 2.47
CA TRP A 114 13.33 1.04 2.48
C TRP A 114 11.79 1.09 2.66
N VAL A 115 11.10 0.33 1.83
CA VAL A 115 9.67 0.00 1.97
C VAL A 115 9.60 -1.48 2.31
N THR A 116 9.04 -1.81 3.46
CA THR A 116 8.76 -3.20 3.82
C THR A 116 7.40 -3.57 3.24
N TYR A 117 7.36 -4.67 2.47
CA TYR A 117 6.14 -5.25 1.92
C TYR A 117 5.85 -6.54 2.69
N GLU A 118 4.71 -6.59 3.38
CA GLU A 118 4.27 -7.79 4.08
C GLU A 118 2.86 -8.20 3.63
N ARG A 119 2.67 -9.51 3.45
CA ARG A 119 1.36 -10.08 3.12
C ARG A 119 0.57 -10.33 4.40
N GLY A 120 -0.48 -9.55 4.60
CA GLY A 120 -1.45 -9.77 5.68
C GLY A 120 -1.23 -8.97 6.95
N GLY A 121 -0.54 -7.82 6.92
CA GLY A 121 -0.37 -6.90 8.06
C GLY A 121 1.10 -6.61 8.37
N THR A 122 1.39 -5.48 9.03
CA THR A 122 2.75 -5.05 9.44
C THR A 122 2.76 -4.76 10.94
N ASN A 123 3.95 -4.67 11.55
CA ASN A 123 4.13 -4.35 12.98
C ASN A 123 3.26 -5.24 13.91
N GLY A 124 2.35 -4.64 14.68
CA GLY A 124 1.47 -5.33 15.62
C GLY A 124 0.48 -6.31 14.97
N HIS A 125 0.31 -6.25 13.64
CA HIS A 125 -0.49 -7.19 12.85
C HIS A 125 0.37 -8.09 11.96
N SER A 126 1.70 -8.04 12.12
CA SER A 126 2.60 -8.96 11.43
C SER A 126 2.39 -10.37 11.95
N ARG A 127 2.53 -11.36 11.07
CA ARG A 127 2.57 -12.78 11.47
C ARG A 127 3.66 -13.07 12.50
N LEU A 128 4.70 -12.24 12.56
CA LEU A 128 5.78 -12.37 13.55
C LEU A 128 5.29 -12.23 14.99
N MET A 129 4.20 -11.49 15.24
CA MET A 129 3.65 -11.32 16.58
C MET A 129 3.05 -12.61 17.14
N ASP A 130 2.61 -13.52 16.26
CA ASP A 130 2.05 -14.83 16.62
C ASP A 130 3.06 -15.98 16.49
N MET A 131 4.31 -15.69 16.12
CA MET A 131 5.36 -16.70 15.97
C MET A 131 6.14 -16.90 17.27
N SER A 132 6.35 -18.15 17.65
CA SER A 132 7.28 -18.51 18.72
C SER A 132 8.74 -18.31 18.28
N VAL A 133 9.64 -18.10 19.24
CA VAL A 133 11.09 -17.94 18.97
C VAL A 133 11.69 -19.13 18.22
N ALA A 134 11.19 -20.34 18.45
CA ALA A 134 11.62 -21.53 17.73
C ALA A 134 11.23 -21.49 16.23
N GLN A 135 10.02 -21.01 15.93
CA GLN A 135 9.55 -20.85 14.55
C GLN A 135 10.29 -19.74 13.82
N MET A 136 10.62 -18.64 14.51
CA MET A 136 11.44 -17.56 13.94
C MET A 136 12.85 -18.04 13.59
N ARG A 137 13.48 -18.85 14.45
CA ARG A 137 14.80 -19.44 14.18
C ARG A 137 14.79 -20.33 12.94
N SER A 138 13.83 -21.24 12.85
CA SER A 138 13.71 -22.13 11.67
C SER A 138 13.42 -21.37 10.37
N ALA A 139 12.70 -20.24 10.44
CA ALA A 139 12.46 -19.39 9.27
C ALA A 139 13.72 -18.63 8.82
N LEU A 140 14.61 -18.25 9.75
CA LEU A 140 15.87 -17.57 9.46
C LEU A 140 16.96 -18.50 8.90
N GLU A 141 16.89 -19.80 9.16
CA GLU A 141 17.89 -20.79 8.70
C GLU A 141 18.04 -20.84 7.17
N ASN A 142 17.04 -20.34 6.43
CA ASN A 142 17.02 -20.30 4.96
C ASN A 142 17.08 -18.88 4.36
N SER A 143 17.32 -17.83 5.15
CA SER A 143 17.39 -16.46 4.64
C SER A 143 18.83 -16.08 4.29
N ASP A 144 19.14 -15.98 2.99
CA ASP A 144 20.39 -15.38 2.52
C ASP A 144 20.43 -13.89 2.88
N MET A 145 21.37 -13.52 3.74
CA MET A 145 21.65 -12.15 4.18
C MET A 145 22.63 -11.47 3.21
N ASP A 146 22.32 -11.43 1.93
CA ASP A 146 23.11 -10.67 0.95
C ASP A 146 22.44 -9.31 0.68
N SER A 147 22.68 -8.37 1.61
CA SER A 147 22.23 -6.99 1.44
C SER A 147 23.19 -6.23 0.53
N ALA A 148 22.84 -6.09 -0.74
CA ALA A 148 23.54 -5.19 -1.66
C ALA A 148 23.54 -3.75 -1.10
N LEU A 149 24.72 -3.14 -0.99
CA LEU A 149 24.87 -1.73 -0.58
C LEU A 149 24.27 -0.81 -1.65
N HIS A 150 23.35 0.08 -1.25
CA HIS A 150 22.69 1.02 -2.16
C HIS A 150 23.53 2.29 -2.41
N PRO A 151 23.50 2.85 -3.64
CA PRO A 151 24.21 4.08 -3.97
C PRO A 151 23.55 5.35 -3.39
N ALA A 152 24.38 6.33 -3.02
CA ALA A 152 24.06 7.46 -2.16
C ALA A 152 23.46 8.72 -2.84
N SER A 153 22.54 8.59 -3.81
CA SER A 153 21.82 9.80 -4.26
C SER A 153 20.43 9.53 -4.85
N TRP A 154 19.39 10.10 -4.22
CA TRP A 154 18.41 10.97 -4.89
C TRP A 154 17.38 11.60 -3.94
N GLY A 155 17.08 12.90 -4.15
CA GLY A 155 15.94 13.62 -3.57
C GLY A 155 16.33 14.76 -2.64
N ASP A 156 16.48 15.97 -3.20
CA ASP A 156 16.84 17.22 -2.52
C ASP A 156 16.01 17.50 -1.25
N MET A 157 16.69 17.72 -0.11
CA MET A 157 16.12 18.01 1.23
C MET A 157 15.12 19.17 1.26
N ARG A 158 15.08 20.00 0.21
CA ARG A 158 14.21 21.18 0.10
C ARG A 158 12.71 20.84 0.16
N HIS A 159 12.30 19.65 -0.24
CA HIS A 159 10.87 19.26 -0.19
C HIS A 159 10.40 18.87 1.22
N HIS A 160 11.31 18.51 2.12
CA HIS A 160 10.99 18.15 3.51
C HIS A 160 10.95 19.38 4.44
N MET A 161 11.70 20.44 4.13
CA MET A 161 11.87 21.59 5.03
C MET A 161 10.80 22.68 4.88
N ARG A 162 9.98 22.66 3.81
CA ARG A 162 8.98 23.73 3.56
C ARG A 162 7.70 23.66 4.38
N THR A 163 7.56 22.68 5.27
CA THR A 163 6.43 22.53 6.21
C THR A 163 6.82 22.76 7.67
N ALA A 164 8.06 23.20 7.95
CA ALA A 164 8.52 23.50 9.32
C ALA A 164 8.72 24.99 9.62
N VAL A 165 8.44 25.90 8.67
CA VAL A 165 8.43 27.35 8.95
C VAL A 165 7.30 28.01 8.18
N GLN A 166 6.14 28.12 8.83
CA GLN A 166 5.23 29.24 8.70
C GLN A 166 4.44 29.30 10.01
N ASN A 167 4.69 30.39 10.75
CA ASN A 167 4.05 30.77 12.00
C ASN A 167 2.53 30.88 11.86
#